data_AF-A0A915DMZ9-F1
#
_entry.id   AF-A0A915DMZ9-F1
#
_cell.length_a   1.000
_cell.length_b   1.000
_cell.length_c   1.000
_cell.angle_alpha   90.00
_cell.angle_beta   90.00
_cell.angle_gamma   90.00
#
_symmetry.space_group_name_H-M   'P 1'
#
loop_
_entity.id
_entity.type
_entity.pdbx_description
1 polymer ?
#
loop_
_entity_poly.entity_id
_entity_poly.type
_entity_poly.pdbx_seq_one_letter_code
_entity_poly.pdbx_strand_id
1 'polypeptide(L)'
;MGISQDNWHKRRKTGGKRNPIHKKRKYELGRPAANTKIGAKRIHLVRCRGGNIKHRGLRLDTGNFAWASEGCTRKTRVIDTVYNASNNELVRTKTLVKGAIITIDAVPFRQWYETHYATPLARKKGQKLTEEEDARINGTNRSKKTLKKYTERQKLSIVEPALLEQFQSGRIYARISSRPVRAADAMVTFWRAKSSNST
;
A
#
# COMPACT_ATOMS: atom_id res chain seq x y z
N MET A 1 -2.58 24.30 -26.39
CA MET A 1 -3.43 24.49 -25.18
C MET A 1 -4.19 23.20 -24.90
N GLY A 2 -4.20 22.70 -23.67
CA GLY A 2 -4.73 21.37 -23.34
C GLY A 2 -5.97 21.38 -22.45
N ILE A 3 -6.06 20.36 -21.60
CA ILE A 3 -7.05 20.26 -20.52
C ILE A 3 -6.93 21.50 -19.61
N SER A 4 -8.06 22.07 -19.22
CA SER A 4 -8.15 23.25 -18.37
C SER A 4 -8.94 22.93 -17.10
N GLN A 5 -8.51 23.48 -15.97
CA GLN A 5 -9.12 23.32 -14.64
C GLN A 5 -9.90 24.58 -14.21
N ASP A 6 -10.34 25.39 -15.16
CA ASP A 6 -11.17 26.54 -14.90
C ASP A 6 -12.61 26.15 -14.51
N ASN A 7 -13.34 27.08 -13.92
CA ASN A 7 -14.73 26.89 -13.49
C ASN A 7 -15.74 27.60 -14.40
N TRP A 8 -15.27 28.50 -15.28
CA TRP A 8 -16.12 29.35 -16.11
C TRP A 8 -16.61 28.63 -17.37
N HIS A 9 -15.96 27.54 -17.79
CA HIS A 9 -16.49 26.65 -18.83
C HIS A 9 -17.78 25.91 -18.41
N LYS A 10 -18.12 25.86 -17.11
CA LYS A 10 -19.33 25.19 -16.59
C LYS A 10 -20.51 26.17 -16.51
N ARG A 11 -21.73 25.62 -16.49
CA ARG A 11 -22.97 26.40 -16.27
C ARG A 11 -23.00 27.03 -14.88
N ARG A 12 -23.80 28.09 -14.73
CA ARG A 12 -24.12 28.69 -13.41
C ARG A 12 -24.97 27.72 -12.57
N LYS A 13 -25.08 28.00 -11.27
CA LYS A 13 -26.01 27.28 -10.37
C LYS A 13 -27.46 27.36 -10.86
N THR A 14 -27.84 28.48 -11.49
CA THR A 14 -29.15 28.68 -12.13
C THR A 14 -29.33 27.95 -13.47
N GLY A 15 -28.32 27.22 -13.96
CA GLY A 15 -28.34 26.53 -15.25
C GLY A 15 -27.96 27.40 -16.46
N GLY A 16 -27.89 28.72 -16.31
CA GLY A 16 -27.49 29.65 -17.37
C GLY A 16 -26.08 29.40 -17.92
N LYS A 17 -25.92 29.48 -19.25
CA LYS A 17 -24.61 29.38 -19.93
C LYS A 17 -23.76 30.61 -19.60
N ARG A 18 -22.46 30.40 -19.37
CA ARG A 18 -21.48 31.49 -19.15
C ARG A 18 -20.76 31.80 -20.46
N ASN A 19 -20.57 33.08 -20.76
CA ASN A 19 -19.71 33.48 -21.86
C ASN A 19 -18.23 33.44 -21.38
N PRO A 20 -17.29 32.84 -22.13
CA PRO A 20 -15.87 32.89 -21.80
C PRO A 20 -15.34 34.32 -21.69
N ILE A 21 -14.70 34.65 -20.56
CA ILE A 21 -14.22 36.01 -20.28
C ILE A 21 -12.83 36.24 -20.89
N HIS A 22 -12.03 35.17 -21.01
CA HIS A 22 -10.69 35.20 -21.58
C HIS A 22 -10.30 33.84 -22.15
N LYS A 23 -9.19 33.80 -22.90
CA LYS A 23 -8.56 32.55 -23.36
C LYS A 23 -7.98 31.77 -22.17
N LYS A 24 -7.87 30.44 -22.26
CA LYS A 24 -7.29 29.60 -21.20
C LYS A 24 -5.88 30.09 -20.80
N ARG A 25 -5.57 30.10 -19.51
CA ARG A 25 -4.29 30.57 -18.97
C ARG A 25 -3.39 29.41 -18.54
N LYS A 26 -2.07 29.63 -18.53
CA LYS A 26 -1.06 28.60 -18.19
C LYS A 26 -1.22 28.05 -16.77
N TYR A 27 -1.74 28.85 -15.83
CA TYR A 27 -1.96 28.43 -14.45
C TYR A 27 -3.22 27.56 -14.27
N GLU A 28 -4.15 27.55 -15.24
CA GLU A 28 -5.36 26.70 -15.24
C GLU A 28 -5.08 25.33 -15.88
N LEU A 29 -3.84 25.04 -16.27
CA LEU A 29 -3.49 23.83 -17.00
C LEU A 29 -3.76 22.54 -16.19
N GLY A 30 -4.55 21.64 -16.76
CA GLY A 30 -4.63 20.24 -16.37
C GLY A 30 -3.63 19.36 -17.13
N ARG A 31 -3.24 18.22 -16.53
CA ARG A 31 -2.40 17.20 -17.18
C ARG A 31 -3.17 15.88 -17.30
N PRO A 32 -2.90 15.05 -18.34
CA PRO A 32 -3.46 13.71 -18.44
C PRO A 32 -3.16 12.87 -17.19
N ALA A 33 -4.09 11.98 -16.84
CA ALA A 33 -3.89 11.02 -15.75
C ALA A 33 -2.71 10.08 -16.05
N ALA A 34 -2.07 9.56 -15.01
CA ALA A 34 -0.91 8.66 -15.17
C ALA A 34 -1.31 7.18 -15.33
N ASN A 35 -2.49 6.79 -14.80
CA ASN A 35 -3.01 5.42 -14.80
C ASN A 35 -1.94 4.37 -14.44
N THR A 36 -1.29 4.57 -13.28
CA THR A 36 -0.17 3.76 -12.81
C THR A 36 -0.53 2.27 -12.79
N LYS A 37 0.30 1.43 -13.41
CA LYS A 37 0.11 -0.02 -13.52
C LYS A 37 1.08 -0.79 -12.63
N ILE A 38 0.75 -2.05 -12.40
CA ILE A 38 1.68 -2.99 -11.77
C ILE A 38 2.76 -3.38 -12.80
N GLY A 39 4.03 -3.29 -12.43
CA GLY A 39 5.16 -3.69 -13.27
C GLY A 39 6.47 -3.00 -12.89
N ALA A 40 7.54 -3.30 -13.62
CA ALA A 40 8.88 -2.77 -13.35
C ALA A 40 8.87 -1.24 -13.18
N LYS A 41 9.50 -0.77 -12.09
CA LYS A 41 9.48 0.64 -11.66
C LYS A 41 9.82 1.59 -12.80
N ARG A 42 8.85 2.41 -13.20
CA ARG A 42 9.00 3.48 -14.19
C ARG A 42 8.34 4.75 -13.69
N ILE A 43 9.14 5.78 -13.44
CA ILE A 43 8.69 7.07 -12.90
C ILE A 43 9.17 8.19 -13.83
N HIS A 44 8.28 9.09 -14.20
CA HIS A 44 8.62 10.29 -14.97
C HIS A 44 8.58 11.52 -14.06
N LEU A 45 9.59 12.39 -14.17
CA LEU A 45 9.63 13.67 -13.48
C LEU A 45 8.86 14.72 -14.29
N VAL A 46 8.01 15.49 -13.62
CA VAL A 46 7.19 16.52 -14.25
C VAL A 46 7.39 17.85 -13.54
N ARG A 47 7.99 18.83 -14.23
CA ARG A 47 8.10 20.21 -13.73
C ARG A 47 6.72 20.85 -13.59
N CYS A 48 6.50 21.48 -12.44
CA CYS A 48 5.27 22.15 -12.05
C CYS A 48 5.51 23.66 -11.85
N ARG A 49 4.44 24.41 -11.56
CA ARG A 49 4.50 25.84 -11.24
C ARG A 49 5.41 26.06 -10.02
N GLY A 50 6.19 27.15 -10.05
CA GLY A 50 7.13 27.50 -8.99
C GLY A 50 8.41 26.66 -8.98
N GLY A 51 8.73 25.93 -10.06
CA GLY A 51 9.98 25.15 -10.15
C GLY A 51 9.93 23.76 -9.52
N ASN A 52 8.87 23.43 -8.76
CA ASN A 52 8.70 22.12 -8.12
C ASN A 52 8.64 20.96 -9.13
N ILE A 53 9.09 19.79 -8.69
CA ILE A 53 9.03 18.54 -9.46
C ILE A 53 8.00 17.60 -8.82
N LYS A 54 7.15 16.98 -9.65
CA LYS A 54 6.25 15.90 -9.23
C LYS A 54 6.66 14.60 -9.90
N HIS A 55 6.66 13.53 -9.13
CA HIS A 55 6.98 12.19 -9.62
C HIS A 55 5.71 11.50 -10.08
N ARG A 56 5.67 11.13 -11.36
CA ARG A 56 4.57 10.43 -11.98
C ARG A 56 4.94 8.96 -12.17
N GLY A 57 4.50 8.10 -11.25
CA GLY A 57 4.62 6.65 -11.41
C GLY A 57 3.76 6.17 -12.58
N LEU A 58 4.38 5.57 -13.59
CA LEU A 58 3.69 4.89 -14.69
C LEU A 58 3.56 3.39 -14.40
N ARG A 59 4.60 2.80 -13.82
CA ARG A 59 4.64 1.41 -13.37
C ARG A 59 5.31 1.30 -12.02
N LEU A 60 4.74 0.53 -11.11
CA LEU A 60 5.28 0.23 -9.79
C LEU A 60 4.97 -1.22 -9.44
N ASP A 61 5.93 -1.93 -8.87
CA ASP A 61 5.82 -3.33 -8.44
C ASP A 61 6.03 -3.50 -6.93
N THR A 62 6.56 -2.48 -6.26
CA THR A 62 6.92 -2.51 -4.83
C THR A 62 6.43 -1.26 -4.12
N GLY A 63 6.17 -1.38 -2.82
CA GLY A 63 5.74 -0.28 -1.95
C GLY A 63 6.07 -0.55 -0.49
N ASN A 64 5.95 0.47 0.37
CA ASN A 64 6.15 0.32 1.82
C ASN A 64 4.80 0.11 2.52
N PHE A 65 4.57 -1.06 3.07
CA PHE A 65 3.31 -1.38 3.74
C PHE A 65 3.52 -1.40 5.25
N ALA A 66 2.53 -0.93 6.00
CA ALA A 66 2.61 -0.84 7.45
C ALA A 66 1.56 -1.76 8.10
N TRP A 67 2.04 -2.68 8.94
CA TRP A 67 1.23 -3.45 9.85
C TRP A 67 1.03 -2.65 11.13
N ALA A 68 -0.14 -2.02 11.26
CA ALA A 68 -0.35 -1.00 12.28
C ALA A 68 -0.41 -1.54 13.71
N SER A 69 -1.03 -2.71 13.93
CA SER A 69 -1.11 -3.31 15.28
C SER A 69 0.27 -3.60 15.86
N GLU A 70 1.21 -3.98 15.00
CA GLU A 70 2.57 -4.35 15.35
C GLU A 70 3.58 -3.19 15.21
N GLY A 71 3.14 -2.04 14.70
CA GLY A 71 4.02 -0.91 14.42
C GLY A 71 5.15 -1.21 13.40
N CYS A 72 4.97 -2.22 12.54
CA CYS A 72 6.01 -2.67 11.61
C CYS A 72 5.76 -2.15 10.19
N THR A 73 6.79 -1.61 9.53
CA THR A 73 6.74 -1.23 8.11
C THR A 73 7.76 -2.01 7.31
N ARG A 74 7.34 -2.60 6.20
CA ARG A 74 8.21 -3.36 5.29
C ARG A 74 7.96 -3.00 3.84
N LYS A 75 9.04 -2.99 3.07
CA LYS A 75 8.96 -2.92 1.61
C LYS A 75 8.53 -4.29 1.11
N THR A 76 7.40 -4.36 0.41
CA THR A 76 6.90 -5.61 -0.16
C THR A 76 6.45 -5.40 -1.60
N ARG A 77 6.34 -6.51 -2.33
CA ARG A 77 5.86 -6.53 -3.70
C ARG A 77 4.33 -6.44 -3.73
N VAL A 78 3.82 -5.62 -4.66
CA VAL A 78 2.41 -5.54 -5.02
C VAL A 78 2.11 -6.64 -6.05
N ILE A 79 1.11 -7.47 -5.76
CA ILE A 79 0.76 -8.62 -6.60
C ILE A 79 -0.39 -8.25 -7.52
N ASP A 80 -1.51 -7.78 -6.95
CA ASP A 80 -2.71 -7.48 -7.73
C ASP A 80 -3.59 -6.41 -7.08
N THR A 81 -4.50 -5.83 -7.86
CA THR A 81 -5.58 -4.95 -7.38
C THR A 81 -6.88 -5.75 -7.30
N VAL A 82 -7.50 -5.78 -6.13
CA VAL A 82 -8.65 -6.64 -5.84
C VAL A 82 -9.94 -5.85 -5.82
N TYR A 83 -9.91 -4.64 -5.25
CA TYR A 83 -11.10 -3.82 -5.12
C TYR A 83 -10.79 -2.33 -5.25
N ASN A 84 -11.75 -1.60 -5.80
CA ASN A 84 -11.70 -0.14 -5.90
C ASN A 84 -13.10 0.43 -5.71
N ALA A 85 -13.26 1.31 -4.72
CA ALA A 85 -14.56 1.91 -4.40
C ALA A 85 -15.08 2.89 -5.46
N SER A 86 -14.22 3.45 -6.31
CA SER A 86 -14.63 4.48 -7.26
C SER A 86 -15.02 3.93 -8.63
N ASN A 87 -14.37 2.88 -9.11
CA ASN A 87 -14.63 2.30 -10.43
C ASN A 87 -14.06 0.89 -10.55
N ASN A 88 -14.89 -0.06 -10.97
CA ASN A 88 -14.53 -1.47 -11.17
C ASN A 88 -13.56 -1.69 -12.35
N GLU A 89 -13.57 -0.82 -13.36
CA GLU A 89 -12.63 -0.90 -14.49
C GLU A 89 -11.16 -0.70 -14.05
N LEU A 90 -10.96 0.00 -12.93
CA LEU A 90 -9.61 0.16 -12.37
C LEU A 90 -9.07 -1.14 -11.77
N VAL A 91 -9.95 -2.04 -11.34
CA VAL A 91 -9.59 -3.40 -10.88
C VAL A 91 -9.21 -4.25 -12.09
N ARG A 92 -10.07 -4.31 -13.11
CA ARG A 92 -9.83 -5.09 -14.36
C ARG A 92 -8.51 -4.74 -15.01
N THR A 93 -8.18 -3.45 -15.04
CA THR A 93 -6.95 -2.95 -15.67
C THR A 93 -5.75 -2.88 -14.72
N LYS A 94 -5.87 -3.37 -13.48
CA LYS A 94 -4.82 -3.40 -12.44
C LYS A 94 -4.17 -2.03 -12.20
N THR A 95 -5.00 -1.00 -12.05
CA THR A 95 -4.54 0.39 -11.87
C THR A 95 -4.38 0.73 -10.39
N LEU A 96 -3.19 1.20 -10.02
CA LEU A 96 -2.87 1.61 -8.65
C LEU A 96 -3.33 3.05 -8.40
N VAL A 97 -4.32 3.22 -7.51
CA VAL A 97 -4.84 4.52 -7.09
C VAL A 97 -5.01 4.60 -5.58
N LYS A 98 -5.08 5.82 -5.04
CA LYS A 98 -5.40 6.03 -3.63
C LYS A 98 -6.76 5.38 -3.31
N GLY A 99 -6.80 4.58 -2.26
CA GLY A 99 -7.98 3.93 -1.74
C GLY A 99 -8.25 2.53 -2.30
N ALA A 100 -7.52 2.10 -3.34
CA ALA A 100 -7.64 0.73 -3.85
C ALA A 100 -7.18 -0.29 -2.80
N ILE A 101 -7.84 -1.45 -2.80
CA ILE A 101 -7.44 -2.63 -2.03
C ILE A 101 -6.65 -3.53 -2.97
N ILE A 102 -5.44 -3.89 -2.54
CA ILE A 102 -4.47 -4.67 -3.29
C ILE A 102 -4.04 -5.88 -2.46
N THR A 103 -3.55 -6.91 -3.14
CA THR A 103 -2.84 -8.02 -2.48
C THR A 103 -1.34 -7.78 -2.55
N ILE A 104 -0.67 -7.94 -1.42
CA ILE A 104 0.79 -7.81 -1.28
C ILE A 104 1.40 -9.13 -0.83
N ASP A 105 2.71 -9.27 -1.06
CA ASP A 105 3.49 -10.40 -0.55
C ASP A 105 3.58 -10.37 0.99
N ALA A 106 3.29 -11.50 1.61
CA ALA A 106 3.31 -11.70 3.06
C ALA A 106 4.70 -11.96 3.63
N VAL A 107 5.66 -12.43 2.80
CA VAL A 107 6.95 -12.97 3.27
C VAL A 107 7.73 -11.99 4.14
N PRO A 108 7.89 -10.69 3.78
CA PRO A 108 8.68 -9.77 4.60
C PRO A 108 8.08 -9.50 5.99
N PHE A 109 6.75 -9.58 6.13
CA PHE A 109 6.08 -9.44 7.42
C PHE A 109 6.18 -10.72 8.25
N ARG A 110 6.06 -11.89 7.61
CA ARG A 110 6.22 -13.19 8.27
C ARG A 110 7.62 -13.34 8.86
N GLN A 111 8.65 -13.05 8.06
CA GLN A 111 10.04 -13.09 8.52
C GLN A 111 10.26 -12.15 9.72
N TRP A 112 9.71 -10.94 9.66
CA TRP A 112 9.80 -10.01 10.79
C TRP A 112 9.11 -10.56 12.05
N TYR A 113 7.90 -11.09 11.92
CA TYR A 113 7.16 -11.65 13.06
C TYR A 113 7.92 -12.81 13.70
N GLU A 114 8.43 -13.75 12.90
CA GLU A 114 9.24 -14.88 13.37
C GLU A 114 10.48 -14.41 14.13
N THR A 115 11.17 -13.36 13.64
CA THR A 115 12.32 -12.77 14.35
C THR A 115 11.93 -11.98 15.60
N HIS A 116 10.74 -11.37 15.64
CA HIS A 116 10.33 -10.50 16.73
C HIS A 116 9.82 -11.28 17.94
N TYR A 117 9.03 -12.33 17.67
CA TYR A 117 8.36 -13.17 18.67
C TYR A 117 9.02 -14.53 18.89
N ALA A 118 9.93 -14.96 18.00
CA ALA A 118 10.51 -16.30 18.03
C ALA A 118 9.42 -17.40 18.00
N THR A 119 8.33 -17.15 17.28
CA THR A 119 7.21 -18.09 17.08
C THR A 119 6.89 -18.21 15.59
N PRO A 120 6.51 -19.41 15.10
CA PRO A 120 6.10 -19.59 13.72
C PRO A 120 4.73 -18.94 13.47
N LEU A 121 4.57 -18.23 12.36
CA LEU A 121 3.31 -17.59 11.96
C LEU A 121 2.64 -18.34 10.81
N ALA A 122 1.38 -18.76 11.03
CA ALA A 122 0.48 -19.32 10.00
C ALA A 122 1.07 -20.46 9.15
N ARG A 123 1.84 -21.36 9.79
CA ARG A 123 2.37 -22.57 9.14
C ARG A 123 1.42 -23.75 9.29
N LYS A 124 1.35 -24.61 8.26
CA LYS A 124 0.60 -25.87 8.34
C LYS A 124 1.21 -26.76 9.42
N LYS A 125 0.36 -27.35 10.26
CA LYS A 125 0.78 -28.34 11.26
C LYS A 125 1.54 -29.49 10.57
N GLY A 126 2.74 -29.80 11.05
CA GLY A 126 3.59 -30.89 10.52
C GLY A 126 4.50 -30.52 9.35
N GLN A 127 4.45 -29.29 8.83
CA GLN A 127 5.42 -28.84 7.83
C GLN A 127 6.77 -28.57 8.50
N LYS A 128 7.81 -29.29 8.07
CA LYS A 128 9.19 -29.05 8.52
C LYS A 128 9.63 -27.64 8.11
N LEU A 129 10.22 -26.92 9.06
CA LEU A 129 10.85 -25.63 8.82
C LEU A 129 12.16 -25.84 8.04
N THR A 130 12.49 -24.87 7.18
CA THR A 130 13.81 -24.86 6.55
C THR A 130 14.86 -24.40 7.57
N GLU A 131 16.12 -24.75 7.35
CA GLU A 131 17.23 -24.42 8.26
C GLU A 131 17.31 -22.92 8.56
N GLU A 132 17.06 -22.06 7.55
CA GLU A 132 17.02 -20.61 7.72
C GLU A 132 15.86 -20.12 8.60
N GLU A 133 14.71 -20.78 8.52
CA GLU A 133 13.52 -20.44 9.30
C GLU A 133 13.66 -20.90 10.74
N ASP A 134 14.20 -22.09 10.95
CA ASP A 134 14.53 -22.62 12.27
C ASP A 134 15.59 -21.76 12.95
N ALA A 135 16.60 -21.28 12.22
CA ALA A 135 17.59 -20.36 12.76
C ALA A 135 16.96 -19.04 13.24
N ARG A 136 15.98 -18.49 12.50
CA ARG A 136 15.25 -17.27 12.89
C ARG A 136 14.42 -17.48 14.17
N ILE A 137 13.74 -18.61 14.28
CA ILE A 137 12.80 -18.91 15.38
C ILE A 137 13.54 -19.38 16.62
N ASN A 138 14.42 -20.37 16.48
CA ASN A 138 15.04 -21.05 17.61
C ASN A 138 16.36 -20.42 18.05
N GLY A 139 16.99 -19.56 17.23
CA GLY A 139 18.16 -18.73 17.55
C GLY A 139 19.18 -19.43 18.44
N THR A 140 20.22 -20.02 17.84
CA THR A 140 21.26 -20.77 18.54
C THR A 140 21.76 -20.04 19.80
N ASN A 141 21.54 -20.67 20.97
CA ASN A 141 22.07 -20.29 22.28
C ASN A 141 21.71 -18.87 22.79
N ARG A 142 20.42 -18.55 22.94
CA ARG A 142 19.97 -17.31 23.59
C ARG A 142 20.32 -17.28 25.09
N SER A 143 20.85 -16.15 25.57
CA SER A 143 21.08 -15.91 27.00
C SER A 143 19.77 -15.95 27.81
N LYS A 144 19.86 -16.24 29.12
CA LYS A 144 18.69 -16.25 30.03
C LYS A 144 17.89 -14.93 29.99
N LYS A 145 18.58 -13.78 29.90
CA LYS A 145 17.96 -12.45 29.80
C LYS A 145 17.21 -12.28 28.47
N THR A 146 17.81 -12.73 27.37
CA THR A 146 17.20 -12.70 26.04
C THR A 146 15.96 -13.59 25.99
N LEU A 147 16.01 -14.79 26.58
CA LEU A 147 14.87 -15.70 26.64
C LEU A 147 13.69 -15.06 27.40
N LYS A 148 13.95 -14.45 28.57
CA LYS A 148 12.93 -13.73 29.34
C LYS A 148 12.22 -12.65 28.50
N LYS A 149 12.98 -11.86 27.74
CA LYS A 149 12.45 -10.85 26.82
C LYS A 149 11.50 -11.43 25.76
N TYR A 150 11.83 -12.58 25.17
CA TYR A 150 10.95 -13.24 24.20
C TYR A 150 9.70 -13.81 24.85
N THR A 151 9.82 -14.45 26.02
CA THR A 151 8.65 -14.97 26.75
C THR A 151 7.65 -13.87 27.13
N GLU A 152 8.14 -12.67 27.45
CA GLU A 152 7.29 -11.51 27.71
C GLU A 152 6.58 -11.02 26.43
N ARG A 153 7.30 -10.96 25.30
CA ARG A 153 6.71 -10.58 24.00
C ARG A 153 5.69 -11.59 23.50
N GLN A 154 5.94 -12.88 23.68
CA GLN A 154 5.05 -13.95 23.21
C GLN A 154 3.64 -13.85 23.80
N LYS A 155 3.48 -13.23 24.98
CA LYS A 155 2.16 -12.92 25.56
C LYS A 155 1.31 -12.00 24.69
N LEU A 156 1.95 -11.13 23.90
CA LEU A 156 1.31 -10.19 22.98
C LEU A 156 1.29 -10.69 21.53
N SER A 157 1.67 -11.94 21.28
CA SER A 157 1.83 -12.48 19.92
C SER A 157 0.50 -12.84 19.22
N ILE A 158 -0.64 -12.60 19.85
CA ILE A 158 -1.95 -13.02 19.34
C ILE A 158 -2.29 -12.22 18.08
N VAL A 159 -2.44 -12.94 16.97
CA VAL A 159 -2.85 -12.38 15.67
C VAL A 159 -4.29 -12.77 15.38
N GLU A 160 -5.06 -11.86 14.78
CA GLU A 160 -6.45 -12.09 14.39
C GLU A 160 -6.59 -13.28 13.41
N PRO A 161 -7.60 -14.16 13.57
CA PRO A 161 -7.78 -15.34 12.71
C PRO A 161 -7.86 -15.01 11.21
N ALA A 162 -8.58 -13.95 10.83
CA ALA A 162 -8.70 -13.52 9.43
C ALA A 162 -7.35 -13.11 8.80
N LEU A 163 -6.40 -12.65 9.62
CA LEU A 163 -5.06 -12.31 9.18
C LEU A 163 -4.17 -13.57 9.09
N LEU A 164 -4.36 -14.55 9.98
CA LEU A 164 -3.67 -15.84 9.90
C LEU A 164 -3.98 -16.58 8.59
N GLU A 165 -5.25 -16.58 8.16
CA GLU A 165 -5.66 -17.14 6.87
C GLU A 165 -4.95 -16.46 5.68
N GLN A 166 -4.81 -15.13 5.73
CA GLN A 166 -4.07 -14.37 4.72
C GLN A 166 -2.58 -14.73 4.71
N PHE A 167 -1.93 -14.82 5.88
CA PHE A 167 -0.53 -15.23 5.98
C PHE A 167 -0.29 -16.66 5.46
N GLN A 168 -1.24 -17.57 5.69
CA GLN A 168 -1.21 -18.94 5.18
C GLN A 168 -1.34 -18.98 3.65
N SER A 169 -2.16 -18.11 3.06
CA SER A 169 -2.26 -17.97 1.60
C SER A 169 -0.99 -17.35 0.96
N GLY A 170 -0.12 -16.75 1.78
CA GLY A 170 1.06 -16.01 1.33
C GLY A 170 0.77 -14.62 0.75
N ARG A 171 -0.49 -14.18 0.76
CA ARG A 171 -0.93 -12.87 0.26
C ARG A 171 -1.78 -12.18 1.30
N ILE A 172 -1.49 -10.89 1.54
CA ILE A 172 -2.22 -10.08 2.52
C ILE A 172 -2.91 -8.93 1.79
N TYR A 173 -4.12 -8.59 2.22
CA TYR A 173 -4.80 -7.41 1.69
C TYR A 173 -4.23 -6.13 2.30
N ALA A 174 -3.97 -5.14 1.47
CA ALA A 174 -3.58 -3.80 1.89
C ALA A 174 -4.38 -2.76 1.13
N ARG A 175 -4.71 -1.65 1.78
CA ARG A 175 -5.22 -0.46 1.07
C ARG A 175 -4.05 0.28 0.42
N ILE A 176 -4.30 1.26 -0.44
CA ILE A 176 -3.31 2.27 -0.84
C ILE A 176 -3.70 3.61 -0.22
N SER A 177 -2.89 4.21 0.66
CA SER A 177 -3.24 5.52 1.23
C SER A 177 -2.74 6.71 0.39
N SER A 178 -1.73 6.47 -0.44
CA SER A 178 -1.04 7.51 -1.18
C SER A 178 -1.50 7.66 -2.61
N ARG A 179 -1.03 8.72 -3.27
CA ARG A 179 -1.25 8.96 -4.70
C ARG A 179 0.07 8.69 -5.44
N PRO A 180 0.19 7.55 -6.15
CA PRO A 180 1.40 7.20 -6.93
C PRO A 180 1.82 8.24 -7.98
N VAL A 181 0.89 9.15 -8.32
CA VAL A 181 1.07 10.24 -9.30
C VAL A 181 1.69 11.51 -8.69
N ARG A 182 1.81 11.61 -7.36
CA ARG A 182 2.33 12.80 -6.68
C ARG A 182 3.59 12.51 -5.86
N ALA A 183 3.70 11.32 -5.28
CA ALA A 183 4.84 10.87 -4.50
C ALA A 183 5.42 9.61 -5.16
N ALA A 184 6.72 9.61 -5.45
CA ALA A 184 7.42 8.48 -6.08
C ALA A 184 7.44 7.22 -5.21
N ASP A 185 7.55 7.38 -3.89
CA ASP A 185 8.02 6.30 -3.01
C ASP A 185 7.20 6.10 -1.73
N ALA A 186 6.10 6.83 -1.55
CA ALA A 186 5.31 6.74 -0.32
C ALA A 186 4.00 6.00 -0.57
N MET A 187 3.97 4.77 -1.09
CA MET A 187 2.94 3.85 -0.60
C MET A 187 3.30 3.66 0.86
N VAL A 188 2.61 4.33 1.77
CA VAL A 188 2.52 3.96 3.18
C VAL A 188 1.06 3.60 3.31
N THR A 189 0.74 2.35 3.58
CA THR A 189 -0.64 2.04 3.91
C THR A 189 -0.74 1.30 5.21
N PHE A 190 -1.63 1.84 6.03
CA PHE A 190 -2.13 1.31 7.28
C PHE A 190 -2.98 0.06 7.01
N TRP A 191 -2.52 -1.08 7.50
CA TRP A 191 -3.36 -2.23 7.74
C TRP A 191 -4.02 -2.08 9.11
N ARG A 192 -5.34 -1.87 9.13
CA ARG A 192 -6.17 -2.17 10.29
C ARG A 192 -7.26 -3.07 9.73
N ALA A 193 -7.28 -4.34 10.13
CA ALA A 193 -8.54 -5.06 10.11
C ALA A 193 -9.53 -4.18 10.90
N LYS A 194 -10.47 -3.54 10.21
CA LYS A 194 -11.65 -3.05 10.91
C LYS A 194 -12.32 -4.31 11.40
N SER A 195 -12.11 -4.65 12.68
CA SER A 195 -13.10 -5.43 13.41
C SER A 195 -14.45 -4.82 13.06
N SER A 196 -15.43 -5.65 12.74
CA SER A 196 -16.78 -5.31 12.28
C SER A 196 -17.59 -4.34 13.17
N ASN A 197 -16.99 -3.73 14.20
CA ASN A 197 -17.59 -2.80 15.15
C ASN A 197 -17.00 -1.38 15.06
N SER A 198 -17.04 -0.74 13.90
CA SER A 198 -16.93 0.73 13.86
C SER A 198 -17.70 1.28 12.67
N THR A 199 -18.94 1.68 12.96
CA THR A 199 -19.69 2.76 12.31
C THR A 199 -18.78 3.90 11.87
#